data_AF-X1BVF4-F1
#
_entry.id   AF-X1BVF4-F1
#
_cell.length_a   1.000
_cell.length_b   1.000
_cell.length_c   1.000
_cell.angle_alpha   90.00
_cell.angle_beta   90.00
_cell.angle_gamma   90.00
#
_symmetry.space_group_name_H-M   'P 1'
#
loop_
_entity.id
_entity.type
_entity.pdbx_description
1 polymer ?
#
loop_
_entity_poly.entity_id
_entity_poly.type
_entity_poly.pdbx_seq_one_letter_code
_entity_poly.pdbx_strand_id
1 'polypeptide(L)'
;MVGWLGFGWCLKRSGKLSEAIDVLADGMNYCDKEPALAYNLSCYHSLAGNVRTAVEYLTKAIASDNRFRSLTSYESDFDSIRNDPQFVAVIEQTV
;
A
#
# COMPACT_ATOMS: atom_id res chain seq x y z
N MET A 1 -17.40 2.60 -10.75
CA MET A 1 -16.17 2.60 -9.93
C MET A 1 -16.57 2.13 -8.54
N VAL A 2 -16.74 0.81 -8.39
CA VAL A 2 -17.30 0.18 -7.18
C VAL A 2 -16.20 0.10 -6.11
N GLY A 3 -16.56 0.34 -4.84
CA GLY A 3 -15.66 0.69 -3.74
C GLY A 3 -14.67 -0.38 -3.27
N TRP A 4 -13.70 -0.75 -4.11
CA TRP A 4 -12.58 -1.63 -3.76
C TRP A 4 -11.85 -1.16 -2.50
N LEU A 5 -11.54 0.14 -2.41
CA LEU A 5 -10.90 0.73 -1.23
C LEU A 5 -11.75 0.55 0.03
N GLY A 6 -13.04 0.86 -0.04
CA GLY A 6 -13.93 0.71 1.11
C GLY A 6 -14.08 -0.74 1.54
N PHE A 7 -14.20 -1.66 0.57
CA PHE A 7 -14.35 -3.08 0.85
C PHE A 7 -13.06 -3.69 1.42
N GLY A 8 -11.90 -3.41 0.82
CA GLY A 8 -10.60 -3.82 1.32
C GLY A 8 -10.33 -3.30 2.72
N TRP A 9 -10.67 -2.05 2.99
CA TRP A 9 -10.54 -1.46 4.33
C TRP A 9 -11.41 -2.16 5.38
N CYS A 10 -12.66 -2.47 5.04
CA CYS A 10 -13.55 -3.23 5.92
C CYS A 10 -13.00 -4.64 6.21
N LEU A 11 -12.46 -5.33 5.19
CA LEU A 11 -11.85 -6.66 5.34
C LEU A 11 -10.61 -6.61 6.24
N LYS A 12 -9.72 -5.62 6.03
CA LYS A 12 -8.54 -5.40 6.87
C LYS A 12 -8.92 -5.26 8.35
N ARG A 13 -9.91 -4.40 8.65
CA ARG A 13 -10.38 -4.19 10.03
C ARG A 13 -11.11 -5.39 10.63
N SER A 14 -11.62 -6.28 9.80
CA SER A 14 -12.23 -7.54 10.23
C SER A 14 -11.21 -8.67 10.42
N GLY A 15 -9.91 -8.39 10.32
CA GLY A 15 -8.83 -9.38 10.45
C GLY A 15 -8.62 -10.24 9.20
N LYS A 16 -9.33 -9.95 8.11
CA LYS A 16 -9.28 -10.71 6.85
C LYS A 16 -8.26 -10.11 5.89
N LEU A 17 -7.00 -10.07 6.30
CA LEU A 17 -5.94 -9.38 5.57
C LEU A 17 -5.72 -9.95 4.16
N SER A 18 -5.75 -11.28 3.99
CA SER A 18 -5.61 -11.90 2.66
C SER A 18 -6.73 -11.48 1.72
N GLU A 19 -7.99 -11.56 2.16
CA GLU A 19 -9.15 -11.15 1.36
C GLU A 19 -9.06 -9.64 1.01
N ALA A 20 -8.57 -8.82 1.93
CA ALA A 20 -8.37 -7.39 1.69
C ALA A 20 -7.35 -7.13 0.57
N ILE A 21 -6.25 -7.91 0.54
CA ILE A 21 -5.24 -7.85 -0.52
C ILE A 21 -5.86 -8.27 -1.85
N ASP A 22 -6.57 -9.39 -1.90
CA ASP A 22 -7.19 -9.90 -3.13
C ASP A 22 -8.15 -8.89 -3.75
N VAL A 23 -8.99 -8.26 -2.91
CA VAL A 23 -9.96 -7.24 -3.31
C VAL A 23 -9.28 -6.00 -3.90
N LEU A 24 -8.20 -5.52 -3.29
CA LEU A 24 -7.48 -4.37 -3.84
C LEU A 24 -6.66 -4.73 -5.09
N ALA A 25 -6.11 -5.94 -5.15
CA ALA A 25 -5.39 -6.44 -6.32
C ALA A 25 -6.33 -6.56 -7.53
N ASP A 26 -7.57 -7.04 -7.32
CA ASP A 26 -8.59 -7.03 -8.36
C ASP A 26 -8.92 -5.60 -8.80
N GLY A 27 -9.06 -4.68 -7.85
CA GLY A 27 -9.24 -3.25 -8.14
C GLY A 27 -8.13 -2.67 -9.03
N MET A 28 -6.87 -3.04 -8.79
CA MET A 28 -5.73 -2.60 -9.60
C MET A 28 -5.77 -3.13 -11.05
N ASN A 29 -6.45 -4.26 -11.32
CA ASN A 29 -6.63 -4.76 -12.69
C ASN A 29 -7.55 -3.86 -13.53
N TYR A 30 -8.46 -3.12 -12.87
CA TYR A 30 -9.40 -2.22 -13.53
C TYR A 30 -9.01 -0.75 -13.45
N CYS A 31 -8.18 -0.39 -12.47
CA CYS A 31 -7.85 0.98 -12.09
C CYS A 31 -6.36 1.12 -11.76
N ASP A 32 -5.49 0.75 -12.71
CA ASP A 32 -4.03 0.69 -12.55
C ASP A 32 -3.38 2.04 -12.18
N LYS A 33 -4.06 3.15 -12.49
CA LYS A 33 -3.62 4.52 -12.21
C LYS A 33 -4.18 5.12 -10.92
N GLU A 34 -4.93 4.38 -10.11
CA GLU A 34 -5.48 4.91 -8.87
C GLU A 34 -4.45 4.76 -7.73
N PRO A 35 -3.77 5.85 -7.31
CA PRO A 35 -2.65 5.76 -6.40
C PRO A 35 -3.07 5.32 -4.99
N ALA A 36 -4.32 5.58 -4.60
CA ALA A 36 -4.87 5.13 -3.33
C ALA A 36 -5.00 3.60 -3.25
N LEU A 37 -5.30 2.91 -4.37
CA LEU A 37 -5.34 1.44 -4.40
C LEU A 37 -3.94 0.86 -4.22
N ALA A 38 -2.96 1.39 -4.96
CA ALA A 38 -1.55 1.00 -4.80
C ALA A 38 -1.06 1.27 -3.37
N TYR A 39 -1.39 2.42 -2.79
CA TYR A 39 -1.00 2.74 -1.43
C TYR A 39 -1.57 1.74 -0.41
N ASN A 40 -2.87 1.46 -0.44
CA ASN A 40 -3.48 0.51 0.50
C ASN A 40 -2.96 -0.92 0.29
N LEU A 41 -2.69 -1.35 -0.94
CA LEU A 41 -2.00 -2.62 -1.20
C LEU A 41 -0.62 -2.65 -0.53
N SER A 42 0.14 -1.56 -0.62
CA SER A 42 1.45 -1.50 0.04
C SER A 42 1.34 -1.65 1.55
N CYS A 43 0.37 -0.98 2.18
CA CYS A 43 0.09 -1.12 3.61
C CYS A 43 -0.23 -2.58 3.97
N TYR A 44 -1.11 -3.23 3.19
CA TYR A 44 -1.56 -4.58 3.52
C TYR A 44 -0.47 -5.63 3.28
N HIS A 45 0.36 -5.46 2.25
CA HIS A 45 1.54 -6.31 2.05
C HIS A 45 2.58 -6.11 3.16
N SER A 46 2.75 -4.90 3.67
CA SER A 46 3.61 -4.64 4.84
C SER A 46 3.14 -5.40 6.08
N LEU A 47 1.84 -5.31 6.39
CA LEU A 47 1.22 -6.08 7.47
C LEU A 47 1.35 -7.59 7.30
N ALA A 48 1.33 -8.08 6.05
CA ALA A 48 1.50 -9.48 5.73
C ALA A 48 2.98 -9.93 5.73
N GLY A 49 3.94 -9.03 6.00
CA GLY A 49 5.39 -9.32 5.97
C GLY A 49 5.98 -9.43 4.55
N ASN A 50 5.21 -9.08 3.52
CA ASN A 50 5.60 -9.13 2.12
C ASN A 50 6.36 -7.86 1.71
N VAL A 51 7.54 -7.64 2.30
CA VAL A 51 8.32 -6.39 2.20
C VAL A 51 8.52 -5.94 0.76
N ARG A 52 9.04 -6.83 -0.11
CA ARG A 52 9.31 -6.49 -1.52
C ARG A 52 8.07 -5.97 -2.24
N THR A 53 6.94 -6.66 -2.10
CA THR A 53 5.67 -6.27 -2.74
C THR A 53 5.11 -4.98 -2.14
N ALA A 54 5.26 -4.78 -0.83
CA ALA A 54 4.88 -3.52 -0.19
C ALA A 54 5.65 -2.34 -0.81
N VAL A 55 6.97 -2.46 -0.93
CA VAL A 55 7.85 -1.44 -1.52
C VAL A 55 7.51 -1.18 -3.01
N GLU A 56 7.22 -2.22 -3.78
CA GLU A 56 6.80 -2.09 -5.19
C GLU A 56 5.53 -1.25 -5.35
N TYR A 57 4.49 -1.53 -4.56
CA TYR A 57 3.24 -0.78 -4.62
C TYR A 57 3.36 0.63 -4.02
N LEU A 58 4.16 0.80 -2.97
CA LEU A 58 4.42 2.13 -2.41
C LEU A 58 5.12 3.03 -3.42
N THR A 59 6.11 2.49 -4.15
CA THR A 59 6.81 3.20 -5.23
C THR A 59 5.83 3.65 -6.30
N LYS A 60 4.89 2.77 -6.72
CA LYS A 60 3.84 3.12 -7.69
C LYS A 60 2.94 4.24 -7.17
N ALA A 61 2.50 4.16 -5.91
CA ALA A 61 1.65 5.17 -5.30
C ALA A 61 2.34 6.55 -5.25
N ILE A 62 3.60 6.60 -4.80
CA ILE A 62 4.40 7.83 -4.71
C ILE A 62 4.69 8.42 -6.10
N ALA A 63 5.01 7.58 -7.09
CA ALA A 63 5.27 8.03 -8.45
C ALA A 63 4.04 8.67 -9.09
N SER A 64 2.83 8.21 -8.74
CA SER A 64 1.58 8.80 -9.22
C SER A 64 1.12 10.00 -8.38
N ASP A 65 1.39 10.01 -7.07
CA ASP A 65 1.06 11.11 -6.17
C ASP A 65 2.03 11.16 -4.98
N ASN A 66 2.95 12.12 -5.01
CA ASN A 66 4.01 12.23 -4.01
C ASN A 66 3.49 12.50 -2.58
N ARG A 67 2.20 12.86 -2.39
CA ARG A 67 1.61 13.00 -1.05
C ARG A 67 1.67 11.71 -0.23
N PHE A 68 1.65 10.55 -0.89
CA PHE A 68 1.77 9.25 -0.23
C PHE A 68 3.12 9.06 0.48
N ARG A 69 4.19 9.74 0.03
CA ARG A 69 5.48 9.74 0.72
C ARG A 69 5.34 10.32 2.13
N SER A 70 4.74 11.50 2.25
CA SER A 70 4.53 12.16 3.54
C SER A 70 3.55 11.39 4.43
N LEU A 71 2.52 10.76 3.83
CA LEU A 71 1.56 9.94 4.57
C LEU A 71 2.23 8.71 5.21
N THR A 72 3.16 8.08 4.48
CA THR A 72 3.89 6.88 4.90
C THR A 72 4.62 7.06 6.22
N SER A 73 5.16 8.25 6.50
CA SER A 73 5.86 8.53 7.76
C SER A 73 5.00 8.34 9.00
N TYR A 74 3.67 8.49 8.88
CA TYR A 74 2.73 8.38 10.00
C TYR A 74 1.86 7.12 9.96
N GLU A 75 2.00 6.30 8.92
CA GLU A 75 1.19 5.10 8.73
C GLU A 75 1.79 3.91 9.49
N SER A 76 1.07 3.41 10.50
CA SER A 76 1.49 2.30 11.36
C SER A 76 1.54 0.96 10.65
N ASP A 77 0.82 0.79 9.54
CA ASP A 77 0.86 -0.45 8.75
C ASP A 77 2.27 -0.78 8.23
N PHE A 78 3.18 0.21 8.21
CA PHE A 78 4.59 0.05 7.85
C PHE A 78 5.56 -0.20 9.00
N ASP A 79 5.10 -0.26 10.25
CA ASP A 79 5.99 -0.35 11.42
C ASP A 79 6.91 -1.58 11.37
N SER A 80 6.44 -2.70 10.83
CA SER A 80 7.23 -3.93 10.64
C SER A 80 8.37 -3.78 9.64
N ILE A 81 8.26 -2.87 8.67
CA ILE A 81 9.23 -2.68 7.58
C ILE A 81 9.92 -1.31 7.62
N ARG A 82 9.66 -0.50 8.65
CA ARG A 82 10.08 0.91 8.72
C ARG A 82 11.60 1.10 8.64
N ASN A 83 12.36 0.12 9.11
CA ASN A 83 13.82 0.11 9.07
C ASN A 83 14.39 -0.75 7.94
N ASP A 84 13.54 -1.33 7.07
CA ASP A 84 14.01 -2.12 5.94
C ASP A 84 14.71 -1.20 4.92
N PRO A 85 15.93 -1.52 4.46
CA PRO A 85 16.67 -0.67 3.53
C PRO A 85 15.91 -0.37 2.23
N GLN A 86 15.10 -1.31 1.73
CA GLN A 86 14.32 -1.11 0.51
C GLN A 86 13.19 -0.11 0.74
N PHE A 87 12.55 -0.16 1.91
CA PHE A 87 11.51 0.78 2.29
C PHE A 87 12.06 2.19 2.52
N VAL A 88 13.15 2.29 3.30
CA VAL A 88 13.85 3.56 3.56
C VAL A 88 14.26 4.24 2.24
N ALA A 89 14.85 3.47 1.31
CA ALA A 89 15.23 4.00 0.01
C ALA A 89 14.05 4.61 -0.74
N VAL A 90 12.84 4.02 -0.66
CA VAL A 90 11.66 4.56 -1.34
C VAL A 90 11.17 5.85 -0.69
N ILE A 91 11.17 5.97 0.64
CA ILE A 91 10.66 7.16 1.35
C ILE A 91 11.65 8.34 1.38
N GLU A 92 12.96 8.07 1.32
CA GLU A 92 14.01 9.09 1.31
C GLU A 92 14.42 9.55 -0.10
N GLN A 93 13.98 8.86 -1.15
CA GLN A 93 14.22 9.29 -2.53
C GLN A 93 13.62 10.68 -2.81
N THR A 94 14.45 11.71 -2.83
CA THR A 94 14.05 13.04 -3.30
C THR A 94 13.87 12.98 -4.83
N VAL A 95 12.66 13.27 -5.33
CA VAL A 95 12.41 13.57 -6.75
C VAL A 95 12.80 15.01 -7.03
#